data_AF-A0A2A2CH60-F1
#
_entry.id   AF-A0A2A2CH60-F1
#
_cell.length_a   1.000
_cell.length_b   1.000
_cell.length_c   1.000
_cell.angle_alpha   90.00
_cell.angle_beta   90.00
_cell.angle_gamma   90.00
#
_symmetry.space_group_name_H-M   'P 1'
#
loop_
_entity.id
_entity.type
_entity.pdbx_description
1 polymer ?
#
loop_
_entity_poly.entity_id
_entity_poly.type
_entity_poly.pdbx_seq_one_letter_code
_entity_poly.pdbx_strand_id
1 'polypeptide(L)'
;MSKVRVIFEFDHVMHEVKPAGNDSEEITEGVTATVKIERDTENRPAGPCDVYAQILKYHSPTIIQFLTDELQGSMQAMGVSSSVERRSVQNGPDTLQ
;
A
#
# COMPACT_ATOMS: atom_id res chain seq x y z
N MET A 1 4.48 -7.37 27.72
CA MET A 1 5.13 -6.41 26.82
C MET A 1 4.06 -5.78 25.94
N SER A 2 3.97 -4.46 25.89
CA SER A 2 3.02 -3.79 24.97
C SER A 2 3.63 -3.78 23.56
N LYS A 3 2.79 -4.06 22.56
CA LYS A 3 3.16 -4.13 21.14
C LYS A 3 2.44 -3.02 20.38
N VAL A 4 3.12 -2.55 19.33
CA VAL A 4 2.57 -1.62 18.33
C VAL A 4 2.73 -2.31 16.98
N ARG A 5 1.67 -2.32 16.17
CA ARG A 5 1.70 -2.89 14.82
C ARG A 5 1.51 -1.77 13.82
N VAL A 6 2.29 -1.81 12.73
CA VAL A 6 2.02 -1.03 11.53
C VAL A 6 1.52 -2.00 10.48
N ILE A 7 0.31 -1.78 10.01
CA ILE A 7 -0.40 -2.69 9.14
C ILE A 7 -0.59 -1.99 7.80
N PHE A 8 -0.07 -2.62 6.75
CA PHE A 8 -0.34 -2.26 5.36
C PHE A 8 -1.45 -3.20 4.87
N GLU A 9 -2.63 -2.64 4.66
CA GLU A 9 -3.80 -3.32 4.15
C GLU A 9 -3.93 -2.98 2.66
N PHE A 10 -4.01 -4.00 1.80
CA PHE A 10 -4.13 -3.83 0.36
C PHE A 10 -5.47 -4.39 -0.08
N ASP A 11 -6.37 -3.49 -0.46
CA ASP A 11 -7.70 -3.82 -0.91
C ASP A 11 -7.74 -3.83 -2.43
N HIS A 12 -8.17 -4.94 -3.00
CA HIS A 12 -8.46 -5.03 -4.42
C HIS A 12 -9.78 -4.31 -4.72
N VAL A 13 -9.72 -3.22 -5.49
CA VAL A 13 -10.87 -2.32 -5.72
C VAL A 13 -11.39 -2.33 -7.15
N MET A 14 -10.63 -2.86 -8.11
CA MET A 14 -11.02 -2.89 -9.51
C MET A 14 -10.29 -4.00 -10.24
N HIS A 15 -11.04 -4.78 -11.01
CA HIS A 15 -10.52 -5.73 -11.99
C HIS A 15 -11.25 -5.47 -13.30
N GLU A 16 -10.51 -5.13 -14.35
CA GLU A 16 -11.06 -4.89 -15.68
C GLU A 16 -10.26 -5.66 -16.72
N VAL A 17 -10.97 -6.36 -17.61
CA VAL A 17 -10.37 -7.09 -18.73
C VAL A 17 -10.96 -6.55 -20.02
N LYS A 18 -10.09 -6.15 -20.94
CA LYS A 18 -10.46 -5.63 -22.26
C LYS A 18 -9.76 -6.44 -23.36
N PRO A 19 -10.42 -6.71 -24.50
CA PRO A 19 -9.73 -7.26 -25.65
C PRO A 19 -8.69 -6.25 -26.19
N ALA A 20 -7.44 -6.66 -26.34
CA ALA A 20 -6.37 -5.87 -26.94
C ALA A 20 -6.13 -6.24 -28.43
N GLY A 21 -6.94 -7.15 -28.99
CA GLY A 21 -6.83 -7.68 -30.36
C GLY A 21 -5.91 -8.90 -30.43
N ASN A 22 -5.94 -9.66 -31.55
CA ASN A 22 -5.13 -10.88 -31.77
C ASN A 22 -5.12 -11.84 -30.56
N ASP A 23 -6.30 -12.23 -30.07
CA ASP A 23 -6.47 -13.14 -28.92
C ASP A 23 -5.73 -12.72 -27.63
N SER A 24 -5.40 -11.43 -27.50
CA SER A 24 -4.77 -10.87 -26.30
C SER A 24 -5.75 -10.05 -25.46
N GLU A 25 -5.53 -10.06 -24.15
CA GLU A 25 -6.31 -9.33 -23.16
C GLU A 25 -5.44 -8.28 -22.48
N GLU A 26 -5.97 -7.07 -22.33
CA GLU A 26 -5.46 -6.02 -21.46
C GLU A 26 -6.18 -6.12 -20.12
N ILE A 27 -5.41 -6.35 -19.05
CA ILE A 27 -5.92 -6.47 -17.69
C ILE A 27 -5.50 -5.21 -16.92
N THR A 28 -6.48 -4.52 -16.34
CA THR A 28 -6.25 -3.41 -15.42
C THR A 28 -6.69 -3.79 -14.01
N GLU A 29 -5.74 -3.79 -13.08
CA GLU A 29 -5.99 -4.03 -11.66
C GLU A 29 -5.87 -2.72 -10.89
N GLY A 30 -6.84 -2.43 -10.03
CA GLY A 30 -6.83 -1.33 -9.09
C GLY A 30 -6.70 -1.84 -7.67
N VAL A 31 -5.67 -1.39 -6.95
CA VAL A 31 -5.45 -1.72 -5.53
C VAL A 31 -5.36 -0.43 -4.72
N THR A 32 -6.05 -0.38 -3.60
CA THR A 32 -5.91 0.68 -2.60
C THR A 32 -5.05 0.17 -1.46
N ALA A 33 -4.11 0.98 -1.00
CA ALA A 33 -3.26 0.67 0.15
C ALA A 33 -3.62 1.59 1.32
N THR A 34 -4.01 0.99 2.44
CA THR A 34 -4.33 1.70 3.69
C THR A 34 -3.30 1.35 4.76
N VAL A 35 -2.83 2.35 5.51
CA VAL A 35 -1.79 2.16 6.52
C VAL A 35 -2.34 2.53 7.89
N LYS A 36 -2.43 1.53 8.77
CA LYS A 36 -2.98 1.67 10.12
C LYS A 36 -1.91 1.40 11.17
N ILE A 37 -2.02 2.09 12.30
CA ILE A 37 -1.22 1.80 13.50
C ILE A 37 -2.16 1.26 14.56
N GLU A 38 -1.87 0.07 15.07
CA GLU A 38 -2.64 -0.56 16.14
C GLU A 38 -1.80 -0.70 17.41
N ARG A 39 -2.45 -0.50 18.56
CA ARG A 39 -1.88 -0.69 19.89
C ARG A 39 -2.67 -1.75 20.63
N ASP A 40 -1.98 -2.66 21.32
CA ASP A 40 -2.66 -3.66 22.17
C ASP A 40 -3.26 -3.04 23.45
N THR A 41 -2.93 -1.78 23.79
CA THR A 41 -3.43 -1.06 24.97
C THR A 41 -3.60 0.43 24.66
N GLU A 42 -4.82 0.96 24.75
CA GLU A 42 -5.16 2.34 24.35
C GLU A 42 -4.65 3.41 25.32
N ASN A 43 -4.53 3.11 26.62
CA ASN A 43 -4.25 4.09 27.67
C ASN A 43 -2.78 4.15 28.13
N ARG A 44 -1.84 3.68 27.31
CA ARG A 44 -0.41 3.71 27.64
C ARG A 44 0.25 4.99 27.10
N PRO A 45 1.17 5.62 27.85
CA PRO A 45 2.03 6.66 27.29
C PRO A 45 2.79 6.17 26.05
N ALA A 46 2.95 7.04 25.06
CA ALA A 46 3.73 6.74 23.87
C ALA A 46 5.17 6.36 24.26
N GLY A 47 5.65 5.24 23.71
CA GLY A 47 7.00 4.73 23.94
C GLY A 47 7.81 4.64 22.65
N PRO A 48 9.05 4.10 22.73
CA PRO A 48 9.92 3.97 21.56
C PRO A 48 9.29 3.23 20.37
N CYS A 49 8.46 2.21 20.63
CA CYS A 49 7.75 1.48 19.58
C CYS A 49 6.77 2.36 18.80
N ASP A 50 6.14 3.34 19.45
CA ASP A 50 5.24 4.30 18.80
C ASP A 50 6.00 5.23 17.86
N VAL A 51 7.22 5.63 18.23
CA VAL A 51 8.09 6.45 17.37
C VAL A 51 8.44 5.68 16.09
N TYR A 52 8.86 4.43 16.22
CA TYR A 52 9.13 3.58 15.04
C TYR A 52 7.88 3.38 14.18
N ALA A 53 6.72 3.18 14.80
CA ALA A 53 5.46 3.00 14.06
C ALA A 53 5.08 4.25 13.26
N GLN A 54 5.27 5.44 13.83
CA GLN A 54 5.02 6.71 13.14
C GLN A 54 6.01 6.96 12.00
N ILE A 55 7.29 6.63 12.18
CA ILE A 55 8.29 6.69 11.10
C ILE A 55 7.87 5.78 9.93
N LEU A 56 7.44 4.55 10.22
CA LEU A 56 6.96 3.63 9.20
C LEU A 56 5.68 4.12 8.51
N LYS A 57 4.71 4.68 9.24
CA LYS A 57 3.50 5.30 8.65
C LYS A 57 3.87 6.49 7.76
N TYR A 58 4.79 7.35 8.19
CA TYR A 58 5.26 8.49 7.41
C TYR A 58 5.94 8.06 6.10
N HIS A 59 6.77 7.01 6.15
CA HIS A 59 7.44 6.47 4.97
C HIS A 59 6.61 5.44 4.18
N SER A 60 5.35 5.23 4.55
CA SER A 60 4.50 4.25 3.88
C SER A 60 4.32 4.48 2.38
N PRO A 61 4.27 5.71 1.83
CA PRO A 61 4.22 5.90 0.38
C PRO A 61 5.45 5.33 -0.33
N THR A 62 6.64 5.51 0.26
CA THR A 62 7.91 4.99 -0.28
C THR A 62 7.97 3.45 -0.19
N ILE A 63 7.42 2.87 0.88
CA ILE A 63 7.36 1.41 1.03
C ILE A 63 6.40 0.80 0.00
N ILE A 64 5.22 1.40 -0.19
CA ILE A 64 4.22 0.96 -1.19
C ILE A 64 4.79 1.11 -2.60
N GLN A 65 5.51 2.21 -2.87
CA GLN A 65 6.24 2.44 -4.11
C GLN A 65 7.22 1.30 -4.39
N PHE A 66 8.08 0.97 -3.42
CA PHE A 66 9.05 -0.12 -3.54
C PHE A 66 8.37 -1.45 -3.91
N LEU A 67 7.29 -1.82 -3.21
CA LEU A 67 6.56 -3.06 -3.49
C LEU A 67 5.95 -3.07 -4.91
N THR A 68 5.48 -1.92 -5.36
CA THR A 68 4.89 -1.77 -6.69
C THR A 68 5.95 -1.86 -7.79
N ASP A 69 7.13 -1.30 -7.57
CA ASP A 69 8.25 -1.36 -8.52
C ASP A 69 8.78 -2.81 -8.61
N GLU A 70 8.86 -3.54 -7.50
CA GLU A 70 9.21 -4.97 -7.47
C GLU A 70 8.21 -5.84 -8.24
N LEU A 71 6.91 -5.54 -8.12
CA LEU A 71 5.86 -6.21 -8.90
C LEU A 71 6.03 -5.94 -10.39
N GLN A 72 6.23 -4.68 -10.78
CA GLN A 72 6.42 -4.30 -12.18
C GLN A 72 7.67 -4.97 -12.77
N GLY A 73 8.78 -4.98 -12.03
CA GLY A 73 10.00 -5.68 -12.43
C GLY A 73 9.79 -7.17 -12.62
N SER A 74 9.02 -7.80 -11.73
CA SER A 74 8.67 -9.23 -11.82
C SER A 74 7.81 -9.53 -13.05
N MET A 75 6.82 -8.69 -13.37
CA MET A 75 5.98 -8.83 -14.57
C MET A 75 6.80 -8.70 -15.85
N GLN A 76 7.69 -7.71 -15.92
CA GLN A 76 8.60 -7.52 -17.05
C GLN A 76 9.53 -8.73 -17.25
N ALA A 77 10.06 -9.29 -16.16
CA ALA A 77 10.90 -10.50 -16.23
C ALA A 77 10.15 -11.72 -16.77
N MET A 78 8.83 -11.79 -16.60
CA MET A 78 7.96 -12.81 -17.18
C MET A 78 7.51 -12.52 -18.62
N GLY A 79 8.00 -11.42 -19.23
CA GLY A 79 7.61 -11.02 -20.58
C GLY A 79 6.23 -10.36 -20.67
N VAL A 80 5.65 -9.98 -19.54
CA VAL A 80 4.37 -9.25 -19.48
C VAL A 80 4.67 -7.76 -19.56
N SER A 81 4.10 -7.08 -20.56
CA SER A 81 4.15 -5.62 -20.63
C SER A 81 3.22 -5.01 -19.58
N SER A 82 3.76 -4.17 -18.70
CA SER A 82 3.00 -3.58 -17.59
C SER A 82 3.37 -2.11 -17.34
N SER A 83 2.37 -1.28 -17.07
CA SER A 83 2.51 0.10 -16.62
C SER A 83 1.77 0.31 -15.30
N VAL A 84 2.33 1.15 -14.44
CA VAL A 84 1.74 1.46 -13.13
C VAL A 84 1.33 2.94 -13.11
N GLU A 85 0.07 3.21 -12.78
CA GLU A 85 -0.41 4.56 -12.46
C GLU A 85 -0.59 4.70 -10.95
N ARG A 86 -0.12 5.81 -10.37
CA ARG A 86 -0.30 6.12 -8.94
C ARG A 86 -1.20 7.31 -8.74
N ARG A 87 -2.14 7.18 -7.81
CA ARG A 87 -2.98 8.27 -7.33
C ARG A 87 -2.91 8.34 -5.81
N SER A 88 -2.48 9.48 -5.29
CA SER A 88 -2.57 9.75 -3.85
C SER A 88 -3.94 10.32 -3.54
N VAL A 89 -4.69 9.64 -2.68
CA VAL A 89 -5.94 10.17 -2.12
C VAL A 89 -5.60 10.67 -0.72
N GLN A 90 -5.42 11.99 -0.57
CA GLN A 90 -5.29 12.59 0.74
C GLN A 90 -6.66 12.62 1.42
N ASN A 91 -6.90 11.67 2.33
CA ASN A 91 -7.88 11.92 3.38
C ASN A 91 -7.26 12.97 4.31
N GLY A 92 -8.05 14.00 4.67
CA GLY A 92 -7.62 15.17 5.41
C GLY A 92 -6.85 14.84 6.70
N PRO A 93 -6.18 15.84 7.31
CA PRO A 93 -5.25 15.60 8.41
C PRO A 93 -5.91 14.76 9.51
N ASP A 94 -5.31 13.62 9.84
CA ASP A 94 -5.57 12.87 11.07
C ASP A 94 -5.21 13.81 12.24
N THR A 95 -6.14 14.68 12.64
CA THR A 95 -6.06 15.38 13.92
C THR A 95 -6.23 14.34 15.01
N LEU A 96 -5.11 13.89 15.56
CA LEU A 96 -5.06 13.29 16.89
C LEU A 96 -5.47 14.38 17.89
N GLN A 97 -6.73 14.35 18.34
CA GLN A 97 -7.13 14.94 19.62
C GLN A 97 -6.91 13.92 20.74
#